data_AF-A0A2M7A062-F1
#
_entry.id   AF-A0A2M7A062-F1
#
_cell.length_a   1.000
_cell.length_b   1.000
_cell.length_c   1.000
_cell.angle_alpha   90.00
_cell.angle_beta   90.00
_cell.angle_gamma   90.00
#
_symmetry.space_group_name_H-M   'P 1'
#
loop_
_entity.id
_entity.type
_entity.pdbx_description
1 polymer ?
#
loop_
_entity_poly.entity_id
_entity_poly.type
_entity_poly.pdbx_seq_one_letter_code
_entity_poly.pdbx_strand_id
1 'polypeptide(L)' 'SGEPPYYITGGVAKNTGLVKELEKSLGEKIYVLNDPQFSGALGAAIIATKD' A
#
# COMPACT_ATOMS: atom_id res chain seq x y z
N SER A 1 -0.24 -16.97 11.35
CA SER A 1 0.60 -16.32 10.32
C SER A 1 -0.09 -15.03 9.94
N GLY A 2 0.37 -13.90 10.49
CA GLY A 2 -0.29 -12.60 10.33
C GLY A 2 0.04 -11.97 8.97
N GLU A 3 -0.87 -11.13 8.49
CA GLU A 3 -0.57 -10.25 7.36
C GLU A 3 0.64 -9.35 7.67
N PRO A 4 1.40 -8.94 6.64
CA PRO A 4 2.51 -8.01 6.83
C PRO A 4 2.06 -6.77 7.61
N PRO A 5 2.84 -6.32 8.60
CA PRO A 5 2.42 -5.28 9.54
C PRO A 5 2.25 -3.90 8.88
N TYR A 6 2.83 -3.71 7.69
CA TYR A 6 2.81 -2.45 6.96
C TYR A 6 2.39 -2.63 5.52
N TYR A 7 1.59 -1.67 5.07
CA TYR A 7 1.12 -1.56 3.70
C TYR A 7 1.34 -0.12 3.22
N ILE A 8 1.76 0.04 1.97
CA ILE A 8 1.96 1.36 1.34
C ILE A 8 1.05 1.53 0.12
N THR A 9 0.41 2.69 0.02
CA THR A 9 -0.48 3.07 -1.09
C THR A 9 0.02 4.31 -1.83
N GLY A 10 -0.66 4.71 -2.89
CA GLY A 10 -0.35 5.93 -3.65
C GLY A 10 0.62 5.70 -4.81
N GLY A 11 0.81 6.72 -5.65
CA GLY A 11 1.60 6.60 -6.88
C GLY A 11 3.07 6.30 -6.66
N VAL A 12 3.63 6.73 -5.53
CA VAL A 12 5.07 6.54 -5.22
C VAL A 12 5.37 5.13 -4.71
N ALA A 13 4.35 4.34 -4.33
CA ALA A 13 4.52 2.97 -3.85
C ALA A 13 5.14 2.01 -4.91
N LYS A 14 5.05 2.33 -6.21
CA LYS A 14 5.74 1.57 -7.27
C LYS A 14 7.24 1.89 -7.36
N ASN A 15 7.73 2.93 -6.67
CA ASN A 15 9.15 3.23 -6.61
C ASN A 15 9.86 2.26 -5.68
N THR A 16 10.54 1.27 -6.26
CA THR A 16 11.26 0.24 -5.50
C THR A 16 12.42 0.79 -4.67
N GLY A 17 13.01 1.92 -5.04
CA GLY A 17 14.03 2.60 -4.24
C GLY A 17 13.45 3.19 -2.96
N LEU A 18 12.30 3.85 -3.06
CA LEU A 18 11.56 4.35 -1.88
C LEU A 18 11.19 3.20 -0.95
N VAL A 19 10.58 2.14 -1.49
CA VAL A 19 10.11 0.99 -0.69
C VAL A 19 11.29 0.37 0.06
N LYS A 20 12.44 0.15 -0.59
CA LYS A 20 13.63 -0.42 0.04
C LYS A 20 14.18 0.45 1.18
N GLU A 21 14.25 1.76 1.00
CA GLU A 21 14.76 2.65 2.06
C GLU A 21 13.77 2.73 3.24
N LEU A 22 12.46 2.68 2.95
CA LEU A 22 11.43 2.67 3.97
C LEU A 22 11.44 1.36 4.77
N GLU A 23 11.56 0.20 4.10
CA GLU A 23 11.73 -1.10 4.77
C GLU A 23 12.94 -1.11 5.70
N LYS A 24 14.07 -0.55 5.25
CA LYS A 24 15.29 -0.43 6.06
C LYS A 24 15.10 0.48 7.26
N SER A 25 14.38 1.59 7.10
CA SER A 25 14.10 2.54 8.19
C SER A 25 13.13 1.96 9.23
N LEU A 26 12.17 1.15 8.79
CA LEU A 26 11.20 0.46 9.65
C LEU A 26 11.78 -0.82 10.29
N GLY A 27 12.83 -1.40 9.70
CA GLY A 27 13.34 -2.72 10.07
C GLY A 27 12.40 -3.88 9.69
N GLU A 28 11.40 -3.61 8.84
CA GLU A 28 10.25 -4.50 8.59
C GLU A 28 9.89 -4.50 7.10
N LYS A 29 9.24 -5.59 6.65
CA LYS A 29 8.78 -5.71 5.27
C LYS A 29 7.48 -4.93 5.03
N ILE A 30 7.39 -4.35 3.84
CA ILE A 30 6.22 -3.59 3.41
C ILE A 30 5.53 -4.35 2.28
N TYR A 31 4.22 -4.52 2.42
CA TYR A 31 3.40 -5.03 1.34
C TYR A 31 3.07 -3.90 0.35
N VAL A 32 3.15 -4.21 -0.95
CA VAL A 32 2.83 -3.29 -2.05
C VAL A 32 1.83 -3.99 -2.95
N LEU A 33 0.66 -3.39 -3.17
CA LEU A 33 -0.33 -3.93 -4.12
C LEU A 33 0.17 -3.76 -5.56
N ASN A 34 -0.41 -4.51 -6.49
CA ASN A 34 -0.14 -4.35 -7.93
C ASN A 34 -0.45 -2.92 -8.41
N ASP A 35 -1.56 -2.34 -7.93
CA ASP A 35 -1.98 -0.98 -8.28
C ASP A 35 -2.26 -0.09 -7.06
N PRO A 36 -1.20 0.28 -6.31
CA PRO A 36 -1.32 0.96 -5.03
C PRO A 36 -1.93 2.36 -5.17
N GLN A 37 -1.85 2.98 -6.36
CA GLN A 37 -2.42 4.28 -6.68
C GLN A 37 -3.96 4.32 -6.71
N PHE A 38 -4.63 3.17 -6.93
CA PHE A 38 -6.10 3.13 -7.02
C PHE A 38 -6.78 2.76 -5.70
N SER A 39 -6.02 2.43 -4.65
CA SER A 39 -6.56 1.98 -3.35
C SER A 39 -7.63 2.93 -2.79
N GLY A 40 -7.40 4.25 -2.86
CA GLY A 40 -8.35 5.25 -2.37
C GLY A 40 -9.63 5.34 -3.21
N ALA A 41 -9.51 5.34 -4.54
CA ALA A 41 -10.65 5.39 -5.45
C ALA A 41 -11.52 4.12 -5.34
N LEU A 42 -10.88 2.96 -5.21
CA LEU A 42 -11.58 1.70 -4.99
C LEU A 42 -12.33 1.69 -3.65
N GLY A 43 -11.71 2.19 -2.58
CA GLY A 43 -12.37 2.34 -1.29
C GLY A 43 -13.61 3.23 -1.37
N ALA A 44 -13.51 4.37 -2.05
CA ALA A 44 -14.63 5.27 -2.28
C ALA A 44 -15.77 4.60 -3.06
N ALA A 45 -15.45 3.85 -4.13
CA ALA A 45 -16.43 3.11 -4.92
C ALA A 45 -17.15 2.04 -4.09
N ILE A 46 -16.42 1.28 -3.27
CA ILE A 46 -17.02 0.26 -2.38
C ILE A 46 -17.97 0.93 -1.37
N ILE A 47 -17.57 2.06 -0.77
CA ILE A 47 -18.44 2.79 0.16
C ILE A 47 -19.71 3.25 -0.55
N ALA A 48 -19.59 3.82 -1.75
CA ALA A 48 -20.74 4.25 -2.54
C ALA A 48 -21.71 3.11 -2.93
N THR A 49 -21.25 1.86 -2.98
CA THR A 49 -22.11 0.68 -3.24
C THR A 49 -22.81 0.14 -2.00
N LYS A 50 -22.45 0.63 -0.81
CA LYS A 50 -23.04 0.20 0.47
C LYS A 50 -24.17 1.12 0.95
N ASP A 51 -24.37 2.23 0.25
CA ASP A 51 -25.51 3.14 0.37
C ASP A 51 -26.59 2.78 -0.66
#